data_AF-A0A9X2Q3K5-F1
#
_entry.id   AF-A0A9X2Q3K5-F1
#
_cell.length_a   1.000
_cell.length_b   1.000
_cell.length_c   1.000
_cell.angle_alpha   90.00
_cell.angle_beta   90.00
_cell.angle_gamma   90.00
#
_symmetry.space_group_name_H-M   'P 1'
#
loop_
_entity.id
_entity.type
_entity.pdbx_description
1 polymer ?
#
loop_
_entity_poly.entity_id
_entity_poly.type
_entity_poly.pdbx_seq_one_letter_code
_entity_poly.pdbx_strand_id
1 'polypeptide(L)'
;MDAFRTSTLPILCLLPLALGVLAGCDSSDSGMNADQPLRQVSYDLSAQSNDGALSDGLSATATFRELGPNQTLVTLELNGGATGTTVSHPAHIHNGAAGSGGGIEIYLSPIDGTGGGGTSARVVDRSFDNLADFDGYINIHESAANLGNVVAQGNIGANADGQPSEGFNVVDNPQSTTYSLSANPNDGSVAPDGIPGQVTFNEVTNGMTIVTWKLNVDGATGADVSHPAHIHNGVIGGSGGGIEIYLSPVDGTDSAARSSKLVNRSYDNLTSFDGYVNVHQSAAKLGNVVAQGNIGANASGGDDGGGGGGGGGGGGY
;
A
#
# COMPACT_ATOMS: atom_id res chain seq x y z
N MET A 1 4.49 -66.53 69.65
CA MET A 1 5.03 -66.10 68.34
C MET A 1 5.18 -64.61 68.44
N ASP A 2 6.42 -64.21 68.70
CA ASP A 2 6.81 -62.96 69.33
C ASP A 2 6.87 -61.73 68.40
N ALA A 3 6.64 -60.61 69.08
CA ALA A 3 6.95 -59.20 68.86
C ALA A 3 8.00 -58.74 67.81
N PHE A 4 7.71 -57.56 67.25
CA PHE A 4 8.57 -56.39 66.97
C PHE A 4 10.06 -56.59 66.65
N ARG A 5 10.51 -55.99 65.53
CA ARG A 5 11.58 -54.95 65.55
C ARG A 5 11.80 -54.28 64.18
N THR A 6 11.64 -52.95 64.19
CA THR A 6 12.33 -51.99 63.32
C THR A 6 13.83 -52.00 63.58
N SER A 7 14.67 -51.83 62.55
CA SER A 7 16.10 -51.54 62.70
C SER A 7 16.59 -50.54 61.66
N THR A 8 17.54 -49.74 62.10
CA THR A 8 18.01 -48.43 61.63
C THR A 8 19.20 -48.51 60.67
N LEU A 9 19.38 -47.44 59.89
CA LEU A 9 20.46 -47.14 58.93
C LEU A 9 21.91 -47.27 59.48
N PRO A 10 22.91 -47.26 58.57
CA PRO A 10 23.91 -46.20 58.67
C PRO A 10 24.20 -45.45 57.36
N ILE A 11 24.54 -44.18 57.57
CA ILE A 11 25.04 -43.16 56.67
C ILE A 11 26.43 -43.55 56.13
N LEU A 12 26.68 -43.32 54.83
CA LEU A 12 28.02 -43.10 54.31
C LEU A 12 28.02 -41.94 53.31
N CYS A 13 28.64 -40.84 53.73
CA CYS A 13 28.97 -39.68 52.91
C CYS A 13 29.97 -40.05 51.81
N LEU A 14 29.70 -39.61 50.57
CA LEU A 14 30.72 -39.40 49.55
C LEU A 14 30.24 -38.30 48.59
N LEU A 15 30.79 -37.09 48.78
CA LEU A 15 30.79 -36.01 47.79
C LEU A 15 31.60 -36.46 46.56
N PRO A 16 31.14 -36.14 45.35
CA PRO A 16 32.04 -35.46 44.43
C PRO A 16 31.45 -34.14 43.91
N LEU A 17 32.29 -33.13 44.07
CA LEU A 17 32.32 -31.84 43.40
C LEU A 17 32.46 -32.04 41.87
N ALA A 18 31.47 -31.61 41.09
CA ALA A 18 31.61 -31.37 39.66
C ALA A 18 30.69 -30.19 39.30
N LEU A 19 31.24 -28.98 39.37
CA LEU A 19 31.69 -28.21 38.22
C LEU A 19 30.49 -27.72 37.39
N GLY A 20 30.14 -26.45 37.64
CA GLY A 20 29.05 -25.78 36.96
C GLY A 20 29.27 -25.69 35.46
N VAL A 21 28.18 -25.90 34.73
CA VAL A 21 27.98 -25.25 33.45
C VAL A 21 26.81 -24.31 33.68
N LEU A 22 27.13 -23.02 33.80
CA LEU A 22 26.17 -21.96 33.60
C LEU A 22 25.68 -22.11 32.16
N ALA A 23 24.45 -22.59 31.97
CA ALA A 23 23.74 -22.36 30.73
C ALA A 23 23.53 -20.84 30.64
N GLY A 24 24.39 -20.18 29.86
CA GLY A 24 24.16 -18.82 29.43
C GLY A 24 22.89 -18.80 28.61
N CYS A 25 21.86 -18.12 29.10
CA CYS A 25 20.84 -17.56 28.23
C CYS A 25 21.54 -16.46 27.43
N ASP A 26 22.09 -16.84 26.29
CA ASP A 26 22.57 -15.89 25.31
C ASP A 26 21.34 -15.31 24.56
N SER A 27 21.38 -14.00 24.44
CA SER A 27 20.59 -13.07 23.65
C SER A 27 19.30 -13.57 22.98
N SER A 28 18.21 -12.87 23.31
CA SER A 28 16.97 -12.81 22.55
C SER A 28 17.27 -12.55 21.07
N ASP A 29 17.27 -13.63 20.28
CA ASP A 29 17.24 -13.57 18.83
C ASP A 29 15.84 -13.13 18.41
N SER A 30 15.67 -11.81 18.25
CA SER A 30 14.52 -11.22 17.56
C SER A 30 14.70 -11.32 16.04
N GLY A 31 15.31 -12.39 15.55
CA GLY A 31 15.28 -12.78 14.15
C GLY A 31 13.88 -13.26 13.82
N MET A 32 13.20 -12.57 12.91
CA MET A 32 12.07 -13.17 12.24
C MET A 32 12.53 -14.51 11.68
N ASN A 33 11.87 -15.60 12.07
CA ASN A 33 12.16 -16.91 11.52
C ASN A 33 11.84 -16.85 10.02
N ALA A 34 12.88 -16.83 9.18
CA ALA A 34 12.83 -16.51 7.75
C ALA A 34 12.06 -17.53 6.88
N ASP A 35 11.28 -18.41 7.49
CA ASP A 35 10.57 -19.51 6.83
C ASP A 35 9.14 -19.69 7.37
N GLN A 36 8.57 -18.66 8.01
CA GLN A 36 7.13 -18.63 8.29
C GLN A 36 6.44 -17.73 7.27
N PRO A 37 5.34 -18.19 6.62
CA PRO A 37 4.59 -17.35 5.72
C PRO A 37 4.10 -16.11 6.47
N LEU A 38 4.26 -14.94 5.86
CA LEU A 38 3.78 -13.69 6.45
C LEU A 38 2.25 -13.75 6.63
N ARG A 39 1.77 -13.14 7.72
CA ARG A 39 0.38 -13.24 8.14
C ARG A 39 -0.54 -12.48 7.20
N GLN A 40 -1.73 -13.02 6.98
CA GLN A 40 -2.79 -12.37 6.24
C GLN A 40 -4.15 -12.58 6.93
N VAL A 41 -4.98 -11.54 6.94
CA VAL A 41 -6.37 -11.60 7.41
C VAL A 41 -7.28 -10.80 6.48
N SER A 42 -8.48 -11.31 6.20
CA SER A 42 -9.47 -10.61 5.37
C SER A 42 -10.75 -10.30 6.14
N TYR A 43 -11.41 -9.22 5.75
CA TYR A 43 -12.67 -8.75 6.31
C TYR A 43 -13.65 -8.46 5.18
N ASP A 44 -14.89 -8.91 5.34
CA ASP A 44 -15.96 -8.61 4.41
C ASP A 44 -16.55 -7.22 4.70
N LEU A 45 -16.67 -6.42 3.65
CA LEU A 45 -17.36 -5.14 3.66
C LEU A 45 -18.72 -5.32 2.98
N SER A 46 -19.78 -5.11 3.74
CA SER A 46 -21.15 -5.24 3.24
C SER A 46 -21.50 -4.06 2.34
N ALA A 47 -22.22 -4.34 1.24
CA ALA A 47 -22.82 -3.32 0.39
C ALA A 47 -23.73 -2.40 1.22
N GLN A 48 -23.65 -1.10 0.99
CA GLN A 48 -24.46 -0.10 1.68
C GLN A 48 -25.40 0.58 0.69
N SER A 49 -26.70 0.51 0.95
CA SER A 49 -27.67 1.28 0.17
C SER A 49 -27.54 2.78 0.48
N ASN A 50 -27.62 3.59 -0.56
CA ASN A 50 -27.38 5.03 -0.50
C ASN A 50 -28.13 5.76 -1.64
N ASP A 51 -28.12 7.09 -1.60
CA ASP A 51 -28.83 7.93 -2.58
C ASP A 51 -27.97 8.27 -3.83
N GLY A 52 -26.80 7.65 -3.97
CA GLY A 52 -25.86 7.87 -5.08
C GLY A 52 -26.12 6.99 -6.30
N ALA A 53 -25.20 7.03 -7.27
CA ALA A 53 -25.27 6.30 -8.53
C ALA A 53 -25.20 4.77 -8.36
N LEU A 54 -24.61 4.30 -7.25
CA LEU A 54 -24.57 2.88 -6.85
C LEU A 54 -25.55 2.68 -5.69
N SER A 55 -26.85 2.80 -5.96
CA SER A 55 -27.89 2.91 -4.92
C SER A 55 -28.03 1.67 -4.02
N ASP A 56 -27.68 0.49 -4.54
CA ASP A 56 -27.68 -0.76 -3.79
C ASP A 56 -26.33 -1.04 -3.11
N GLY A 57 -25.34 -0.16 -3.31
CA GLY A 57 -23.96 -0.36 -2.90
C GLY A 57 -23.27 -1.49 -3.64
N LEU A 58 -22.06 -1.82 -3.19
CA LEU A 58 -21.32 -2.99 -3.67
C LEU A 58 -20.52 -3.57 -2.51
N SER A 59 -20.65 -4.87 -2.28
CA SER A 59 -19.82 -5.55 -1.29
C SER A 59 -18.37 -5.57 -1.73
N ALA A 60 -17.45 -5.63 -0.77
CA ALA A 60 -16.02 -5.65 -1.03
C ALA A 60 -15.30 -6.52 0.00
N THR A 61 -14.04 -6.84 -0.27
CA THR A 61 -13.16 -7.49 0.70
C THR A 61 -11.97 -6.58 0.98
N ALA A 62 -11.64 -6.42 2.25
CA ALA A 62 -10.39 -5.82 2.69
C ALA A 62 -9.44 -6.92 3.15
N THR A 63 -8.18 -6.89 2.73
CA THR A 63 -7.17 -7.86 3.16
C THR A 63 -5.95 -7.16 3.68
N PHE A 64 -5.52 -7.52 4.89
CA PHE A 64 -4.28 -7.07 5.51
C PHE A 64 -3.23 -8.15 5.32
N ARG A 65 -2.04 -7.76 4.86
CA ARG A 65 -0.88 -8.63 4.69
C ARG A 65 0.29 -7.99 5.39
N GLU A 66 0.95 -8.74 6.26
CA GLU A 66 2.20 -8.32 6.87
C GLU A 66 3.24 -8.10 5.76
N LEU A 67 3.91 -6.95 5.76
CA LEU A 67 5.04 -6.67 4.86
C LEU A 67 6.37 -6.61 5.60
N GLY A 68 6.32 -6.41 6.91
CA GLY A 68 7.49 -6.27 7.76
C GLY A 68 7.09 -5.85 9.17
N PRO A 69 8.06 -5.56 10.05
CA PRO A 69 7.79 -5.38 11.48
C PRO A 69 6.85 -4.21 11.79
N ASN A 70 6.83 -3.19 10.93
CA ASN A 70 6.06 -1.96 11.14
C ASN A 70 5.17 -1.58 9.96
N GLN A 71 4.96 -2.50 9.01
CA GLN A 71 4.24 -2.19 7.78
C GLN A 71 3.25 -3.29 7.42
N THR A 72 2.05 -2.87 7.01
CA THR A 72 0.96 -3.73 6.57
C THR A 72 0.46 -3.28 5.21
N LEU A 73 0.40 -4.20 4.25
CA LEU A 73 -0.27 -3.99 2.98
C LEU A 73 -1.77 -4.23 3.14
N VAL A 74 -2.55 -3.17 2.97
CA VAL A 74 -4.01 -3.23 2.89
C VAL A 74 -4.40 -3.25 1.42
N THR A 75 -5.14 -4.27 0.99
CA THR A 75 -5.80 -4.27 -0.32
C THR A 75 -7.31 -4.21 -0.16
N LEU A 76 -7.97 -3.53 -1.09
CA LEU A 76 -9.42 -3.54 -1.24
C LEU A 76 -9.77 -4.17 -2.59
N GLU A 77 -10.85 -4.93 -2.63
CA GLU A 77 -11.40 -5.52 -3.85
C GLU A 77 -12.93 -5.44 -3.82
N LEU A 78 -13.51 -4.74 -4.78
CA LEU A 78 -14.96 -4.70 -4.99
C LEU A 78 -15.43 -6.00 -5.62
N ASN A 79 -16.49 -6.59 -5.08
CA ASN A 79 -17.12 -7.77 -5.69
C ASN A 79 -17.75 -7.37 -7.03
N GLY A 80 -17.35 -8.05 -8.12
CA GLY A 80 -17.78 -7.70 -9.47
C GLY A 80 -16.84 -6.76 -10.22
N GLY A 81 -15.75 -6.32 -9.60
CA GLY A 81 -14.68 -5.55 -10.24
C GLY A 81 -14.95 -4.05 -10.35
N ALA A 82 -14.44 -3.41 -11.40
CA ALA A 82 -14.60 -1.98 -11.62
C ALA A 82 -16.07 -1.62 -11.85
N THR A 83 -16.53 -0.50 -11.30
CA THR A 83 -17.96 -0.13 -11.30
C THR A 83 -18.46 0.40 -12.64
N GLY A 84 -17.55 0.74 -13.56
CA GLY A 84 -17.86 1.36 -14.84
C GLY A 84 -18.33 2.82 -14.72
N THR A 85 -18.20 3.42 -13.53
CA THR A 85 -18.59 4.81 -13.28
C THR A 85 -17.51 5.77 -13.76
N THR A 86 -17.86 7.05 -13.90
CA THR A 86 -16.90 8.12 -14.27
C THR A 86 -16.31 8.82 -13.05
N VAL A 87 -16.28 8.13 -11.91
CA VAL A 87 -15.71 8.62 -10.65
C VAL A 87 -14.77 7.56 -10.09
N SER A 88 -14.02 7.94 -9.07
CA SER A 88 -13.24 7.02 -8.25
C SER A 88 -13.90 6.91 -6.89
N HIS A 89 -13.67 5.82 -6.17
CA HIS A 89 -14.26 5.52 -4.88
C HIS A 89 -13.20 5.66 -3.78
N PRO A 90 -13.10 6.82 -3.10
CA PRO A 90 -12.24 6.97 -1.93
C PRO A 90 -12.53 5.92 -0.88
N ALA A 91 -11.51 5.53 -0.13
CA ALA A 91 -11.66 4.58 0.95
C ALA A 91 -10.82 4.98 2.15
N HIS A 92 -11.37 4.72 3.34
CA HIS A 92 -10.79 5.16 4.60
C HIS A 92 -10.94 4.08 5.66
N ILE A 93 -9.96 3.99 6.55
CA ILE A 93 -10.14 3.37 7.87
C ILE A 93 -10.56 4.47 8.84
N HIS A 94 -11.66 4.23 9.53
CA HIS A 94 -12.23 5.10 10.55
C HIS A 94 -12.08 4.48 11.95
N ASN A 95 -12.11 5.32 12.98
CA ASN A 95 -12.10 4.90 14.38
C ASN A 95 -13.47 4.32 14.82
N GLY A 96 -13.46 3.35 15.72
CA GLY A 96 -14.67 2.77 16.33
C GLY A 96 -15.37 1.73 15.45
N ALA A 97 -16.59 1.35 15.83
CA ALA A 97 -17.41 0.43 15.05
C ALA A 97 -18.07 1.11 13.84
N ALA A 98 -18.34 0.33 12.79
CA ALA A 98 -19.10 0.71 11.61
C ALA A 98 -20.45 1.34 12.00
N GLY A 99 -20.82 2.41 11.30
CA GLY A 99 -22.04 3.18 11.58
C GLY A 99 -21.95 4.11 12.81
N SER A 100 -20.87 4.09 13.59
CA SER A 100 -20.69 5.00 14.74
C SER A 100 -20.36 6.45 14.35
N GLY A 101 -19.95 6.69 13.10
CA GLY A 101 -19.55 8.01 12.62
C GLY A 101 -18.16 8.46 13.07
N GLY A 102 -17.29 7.54 13.49
CA GLY A 102 -15.92 7.86 13.89
C GLY A 102 -15.10 8.52 12.79
N GLY A 103 -14.13 9.37 13.18
CA GLY A 103 -13.28 10.12 12.27
C GLY A 103 -12.34 9.24 11.45
N ILE A 104 -11.88 9.76 10.30
CA ILE A 104 -10.89 9.12 9.42
C ILE A 104 -9.55 9.04 10.15
N GLU A 105 -9.02 7.82 10.26
CA GLU A 105 -7.69 7.54 10.81
C GLU A 105 -6.65 7.36 9.69
N ILE A 106 -7.01 6.62 8.64
CA ILE A 106 -6.09 6.28 7.54
C ILE A 106 -6.78 6.48 6.20
N TYR A 107 -6.15 7.25 5.32
CA TYR A 107 -6.50 7.33 3.91
C TYR A 107 -5.94 6.12 3.16
N LEU A 108 -6.83 5.29 2.61
CA LEU A 108 -6.47 4.23 1.69
C LEU A 108 -6.43 4.78 0.26
N SER A 109 -5.92 3.98 -0.68
CA SER A 109 -5.96 4.37 -2.08
C SER A 109 -7.40 4.23 -2.61
N PRO A 110 -7.94 5.26 -3.29
CA PRO A 110 -9.20 5.14 -4.01
C PRO A 110 -9.22 3.97 -4.98
N ILE A 111 -10.40 3.39 -5.18
CA ILE A 111 -10.64 2.39 -6.23
C ILE A 111 -11.08 3.13 -7.49
N ASP A 112 -10.45 2.84 -8.63
CA ASP A 112 -10.86 3.41 -9.91
C ASP A 112 -12.21 2.83 -10.34
N GLY A 113 -13.22 3.69 -10.54
CA GLY A 113 -14.51 3.27 -11.06
C GLY A 113 -14.51 3.08 -12.58
N THR A 114 -13.59 3.73 -13.30
CA THR A 114 -13.53 3.69 -14.77
C THR A 114 -12.92 2.39 -15.32
N GLY A 115 -12.12 1.70 -14.49
CA GLY A 115 -11.34 0.54 -14.90
C GLY A 115 -10.51 -0.07 -13.76
N GLY A 116 -9.45 -0.80 -14.10
CA GLY A 116 -8.50 -1.31 -13.10
C GLY A 116 -8.96 -2.44 -12.19
N GLY A 117 -10.05 -3.11 -12.54
CA GLY A 117 -10.48 -4.36 -11.91
C GLY A 117 -11.10 -4.20 -10.53
N GLY A 118 -11.43 -2.99 -10.09
CA GLY A 118 -12.12 -2.78 -8.81
C GLY A 118 -11.24 -3.01 -7.59
N THR A 119 -9.92 -2.93 -7.73
CA THR A 119 -8.98 -3.12 -6.60
C THR A 119 -8.19 -1.85 -6.28
N SER A 120 -7.75 -1.74 -5.03
CA SER A 120 -6.73 -0.76 -4.63
C SER A 120 -5.79 -1.36 -3.59
N ALA A 121 -4.66 -0.70 -3.36
CA ALA A 121 -3.69 -1.16 -2.37
C ALA A 121 -3.05 0.02 -1.64
N ARG A 122 -2.67 -0.16 -0.38
CA ARG A 122 -1.97 0.82 0.44
C ARG A 122 -1.02 0.14 1.40
N VAL A 123 0.23 0.56 1.44
CA VAL A 123 1.10 0.26 2.59
C VAL A 123 0.78 1.25 3.70
N VAL A 124 0.44 0.71 4.85
CA VAL A 124 0.17 1.43 6.09
C VAL A 124 1.38 1.26 7.01
N ASP A 125 1.87 2.36 7.57
CA ASP A 125 2.99 2.37 8.52
C ASP A 125 2.51 1.97 9.93
N ARG A 126 1.93 0.77 10.01
CA ARG A 126 1.57 0.06 11.24
C ARG A 126 1.94 -1.41 11.08
N SER A 127 2.42 -2.02 12.17
CA SER A 127 2.62 -3.47 12.23
C SER A 127 1.30 -4.20 11.99
N PHE A 128 1.40 -5.45 11.54
CA PHE A 128 0.22 -6.30 11.30
C PHE A 128 -0.64 -6.41 12.55
N ASP A 129 -0.04 -6.70 13.71
CA ASP A 129 -0.76 -6.82 14.99
C ASP A 129 -1.50 -5.53 15.34
N ASN A 130 -0.83 -4.38 15.24
CA ASN A 130 -1.45 -3.10 15.59
C ASN A 130 -2.64 -2.76 14.68
N LEU A 131 -2.61 -3.17 13.41
CA LEU A 131 -3.72 -2.93 12.48
C LEU A 131 -4.83 -3.98 12.63
N ALA A 132 -4.47 -5.25 12.89
CA ALA A 132 -5.40 -6.35 13.12
C ALA A 132 -6.08 -6.31 14.50
N ASP A 133 -5.55 -5.53 15.44
CA ASP A 133 -6.18 -5.24 16.74
C ASP A 133 -6.81 -3.83 16.79
N PHE A 134 -6.79 -3.08 15.68
CA PHE A 134 -7.30 -1.72 15.66
C PHE A 134 -8.82 -1.68 15.84
N ASP A 135 -9.31 -0.84 16.76
CA ASP A 135 -10.74 -0.53 16.91
C ASP A 135 -11.19 0.39 15.76
N GLY A 136 -11.55 -0.22 14.63
CA GLY A 136 -11.92 0.52 13.44
C GLY A 136 -12.88 -0.18 12.49
N TYR A 137 -13.22 0.55 11.44
CA TYR A 137 -14.03 0.08 10.31
C TYR A 137 -13.55 0.72 9.01
N ILE A 138 -13.83 0.09 7.88
CA ILE A 138 -13.56 0.63 6.55
C ILE A 138 -14.85 1.14 5.93
N ASN A 139 -14.75 2.32 5.28
CA ASN A 139 -15.72 2.80 4.31
C ASN A 139 -15.09 2.85 2.92
N ILE A 140 -15.87 2.48 1.91
CA ILE A 140 -15.64 2.82 0.50
C ILE A 140 -16.78 3.76 0.09
N HIS A 141 -16.45 4.94 -0.40
CA HIS A 141 -17.40 6.01 -0.71
C HIS A 141 -17.72 6.08 -2.21
N GLU A 142 -18.81 6.75 -2.57
CA GLU A 142 -19.21 6.95 -3.97
C GLU A 142 -18.16 7.75 -4.73
N SER A 143 -17.76 8.91 -4.20
CA SER A 143 -16.77 9.79 -4.82
C SER A 143 -16.20 10.80 -3.82
N ALA A 144 -15.12 11.49 -4.19
CA ALA A 144 -14.56 12.59 -3.40
C ALA A 144 -15.56 13.73 -3.16
N ALA A 145 -16.48 13.98 -4.10
CA ALA A 145 -17.54 14.97 -3.94
C ALA A 145 -18.69 14.49 -3.03
N ASN A 146 -18.92 13.17 -2.95
CA ASN A 146 -20.07 12.56 -2.26
C ASN A 146 -19.63 11.54 -1.20
N LEU A 147 -18.77 11.95 -0.26
CA LEU A 147 -18.31 11.06 0.82
C LEU A 147 -19.45 10.55 1.73
N GLY A 148 -20.60 11.25 1.77
CA GLY A 148 -21.77 10.78 2.53
C GLY A 148 -22.41 9.51 1.96
N ASN A 149 -22.24 9.24 0.67
CA ASN A 149 -22.75 8.04 0.02
C ASN A 149 -21.71 6.92 0.18
N VAL A 150 -21.95 6.03 1.14
CA VAL A 150 -21.11 4.85 1.36
C VAL A 150 -21.57 3.73 0.44
N VAL A 151 -20.63 3.13 -0.30
CA VAL A 151 -20.85 2.02 -1.24
C VAL A 151 -20.62 0.68 -0.54
N ALA A 152 -19.58 0.59 0.29
CA ALA A 152 -19.24 -0.60 1.08
C ALA A 152 -18.79 -0.20 2.48
N GLN A 153 -19.16 -0.98 3.50
CA GLN A 153 -18.74 -0.75 4.88
C GLN A 153 -18.54 -2.06 5.63
N GLY A 154 -17.53 -2.13 6.48
CA GLY A 154 -17.34 -3.28 7.37
C GLY A 154 -16.39 -2.98 8.51
N ASN A 155 -16.67 -3.59 9.66
CA ASN A 155 -15.76 -3.59 10.80
C ASN A 155 -14.46 -4.32 10.44
N ILE A 156 -13.36 -3.88 11.05
CA ILE A 156 -12.05 -4.52 10.97
C ILE A 156 -11.46 -4.64 12.38
N GLY A 157 -10.34 -5.33 12.46
CA GLY A 157 -9.54 -5.41 13.68
C GLY A 157 -10.34 -5.87 14.90
N ALA A 158 -10.28 -5.11 16.00
CA ALA A 158 -10.98 -5.45 17.24
C ALA A 158 -12.52 -5.50 17.11
N ASN A 159 -13.10 -4.95 16.04
CA ASN A 159 -14.55 -4.92 15.83
C ASN A 159 -15.08 -6.06 14.96
N ALA A 160 -14.23 -6.93 14.43
CA ALA A 160 -14.65 -8.04 13.57
C ALA A 160 -13.72 -9.25 13.66
N ASP A 161 -14.32 -10.44 13.56
CA ASP A 161 -13.59 -11.68 13.37
C ASP A 161 -13.09 -11.77 11.91
N GLY A 162 -11.82 -11.43 11.72
CA GLY A 162 -11.17 -11.57 10.42
C GLY A 162 -10.98 -13.03 10.01
N GLN A 163 -10.91 -13.27 8.70
CA GLN A 163 -10.67 -14.59 8.12
C GLN A 163 -9.17 -14.74 7.81
N PRO A 164 -8.39 -15.45 8.65
CA PRO A 164 -6.96 -15.63 8.41
C PRO A 164 -6.72 -16.51 7.19
N SER A 165 -5.62 -16.25 6.50
CA SER A 165 -5.16 -17.05 5.37
C SER A 165 -3.64 -17.04 5.30
N GLU A 166 -3.08 -18.04 4.63
CA GLU A 166 -1.64 -18.16 4.39
C GLU A 166 -1.35 -18.02 2.89
N GLY A 167 -0.07 -18.00 2.52
CA GLY A 167 0.36 -18.09 1.12
C GLY A 167 0.73 -16.76 0.46
N PHE A 168 0.94 -15.70 1.24
CA PHE A 168 1.54 -14.46 0.75
C PHE A 168 3.00 -14.35 1.21
N ASN A 169 3.92 -14.75 0.34
CA ASN A 169 5.35 -14.72 0.63
C ASN A 169 5.98 -13.50 -0.01
N VAL A 170 6.47 -12.57 0.82
CA VAL A 170 7.25 -11.43 0.34
C VAL A 170 8.70 -11.83 0.07
N VAL A 171 9.39 -11.02 -0.73
CA VAL A 171 10.85 -11.15 -0.90
C VAL A 171 11.60 -10.56 0.30
N ASP A 172 12.70 -11.18 0.71
CA ASP A 172 13.48 -10.73 1.89
C ASP A 172 14.21 -9.40 1.68
N ASN A 173 14.62 -9.12 0.45
CA ASN A 173 15.35 -7.91 0.08
C ASN A 173 14.69 -7.23 -1.12
N PRO A 174 13.53 -6.59 -0.92
CA PRO A 174 12.75 -6.02 -2.01
C PRO A 174 13.52 -4.91 -2.72
N GLN A 175 13.51 -4.96 -4.05
CA GLN A 175 14.06 -3.90 -4.89
C GLN A 175 13.11 -2.69 -4.96
N SER A 176 13.68 -1.51 -5.20
CA SER A 176 12.92 -0.27 -5.38
C SER A 176 13.53 0.63 -6.45
N THR A 177 12.69 1.21 -7.31
CA THR A 177 13.08 2.26 -8.27
C THR A 177 12.05 3.37 -8.27
N THR A 178 12.51 4.63 -8.31
CA THR A 178 11.65 5.81 -8.39
C THR A 178 11.90 6.55 -9.70
N TYR A 179 10.83 7.01 -10.33
CA TYR A 179 10.82 7.83 -11.53
C TYR A 179 10.11 9.15 -11.24
N SER A 180 10.65 10.25 -11.76
CA SER A 180 10.03 11.56 -11.66
C SER A 180 8.89 11.72 -12.66
N LEU A 181 7.82 12.41 -12.24
CA LEU A 181 6.74 12.86 -13.11
C LEU A 181 6.83 14.38 -13.25
N SER A 182 7.01 14.87 -14.47
CA SER A 182 7.01 16.30 -14.76
C SER A 182 5.58 16.84 -14.71
N ALA A 183 5.42 18.08 -14.24
CA ALA A 183 4.16 18.81 -14.35
C ALA A 183 3.81 18.96 -15.84
N ASN A 184 2.54 18.77 -16.18
CA ASN A 184 2.05 18.94 -17.54
C ASN A 184 0.94 20.00 -17.60
N PRO A 185 1.25 21.21 -18.12
CA PRO A 185 0.23 22.21 -18.38
C PRO A 185 -0.85 21.69 -19.33
N ASN A 186 -2.10 22.05 -19.05
CA ASN A 186 -3.28 21.54 -19.74
C ASN A 186 -4.43 22.55 -19.70
N ASP A 187 -5.47 22.32 -20.52
CA ASP A 187 -6.65 23.20 -20.62
C ASP A 187 -7.71 22.93 -19.54
N GLY A 188 -7.35 22.18 -18.50
CA GLY A 188 -8.20 21.81 -17.39
C GLY A 188 -8.44 22.94 -16.38
N SER A 189 -9.58 22.87 -15.68
CA SER A 189 -9.89 23.82 -14.60
C SER A 189 -9.21 23.49 -13.27
N VAL A 190 -8.74 22.25 -13.11
CA VAL A 190 -8.02 21.77 -11.92
C VAL A 190 -6.58 21.51 -12.32
N ALA A 191 -5.63 22.10 -11.60
CA ALA A 191 -4.20 22.04 -11.92
C ALA A 191 -3.87 22.37 -13.40
N PRO A 192 -4.28 23.55 -13.92
CA PRO A 192 -4.00 23.95 -15.32
C PRO A 192 -2.51 24.02 -15.64
N ASP A 193 -1.67 24.36 -14.66
CA ASP A 193 -0.20 24.39 -14.82
C ASP A 193 0.46 23.01 -14.63
N GLY A 194 -0.34 21.98 -14.35
CA GLY A 194 0.11 20.65 -13.94
C GLY A 194 0.62 20.62 -12.49
N ILE A 195 0.90 19.42 -11.99
CA ILE A 195 1.53 19.21 -10.67
C ILE A 195 2.65 18.20 -10.87
N PRO A 196 3.91 18.50 -10.53
CA PRO A 196 4.98 17.51 -10.63
C PRO A 196 4.74 16.39 -9.62
N GLY A 197 5.36 15.24 -9.80
CA GLY A 197 5.17 14.10 -8.92
C GLY A 197 6.30 13.08 -9.03
N GLN A 198 6.05 11.91 -8.47
CA GLN A 198 6.93 10.76 -8.60
C GLN A 198 6.13 9.47 -8.53
N VAL A 199 6.65 8.43 -9.17
CA VAL A 199 6.16 7.06 -9.07
C VAL A 199 7.32 6.16 -8.62
N THR A 200 7.03 5.25 -7.71
CA THR A 200 7.98 4.32 -7.11
C THR A 200 7.45 2.91 -7.27
N PHE A 201 8.27 2.03 -7.83
CA PHE A 201 8.04 0.60 -7.88
C PHE A 201 8.78 -0.04 -6.73
N ASN A 202 8.04 -0.77 -5.88
CA ASN A 202 8.62 -1.58 -4.82
C ASN A 202 8.24 -3.03 -5.05
N GLU A 203 9.24 -3.89 -5.16
CA GLU A 203 9.03 -5.33 -5.22
C GLU A 203 8.31 -5.81 -3.95
N VAL A 204 7.32 -6.69 -4.11
CA VAL A 204 6.60 -7.28 -2.98
C VAL A 204 6.81 -8.78 -2.96
N THR A 205 6.57 -9.44 -4.08
CA THR A 205 6.82 -10.87 -4.28
C THR A 205 7.50 -11.05 -5.63
N ASN A 206 8.03 -12.24 -5.93
CA ASN A 206 8.61 -12.54 -7.25
C ASN A 206 7.67 -12.22 -8.45
N GLY A 207 6.35 -12.22 -8.23
CA GLY A 207 5.34 -11.95 -9.27
C GLY A 207 4.58 -10.63 -9.11
N MET A 208 4.80 -9.88 -8.03
CA MET A 208 4.00 -8.68 -7.72
C MET A 208 4.86 -7.51 -7.28
N THR A 209 4.49 -6.34 -7.78
CA THR A 209 5.10 -5.05 -7.44
C THR A 209 4.01 -4.14 -6.90
N ILE A 210 4.31 -3.37 -5.86
CA ILE A 210 3.44 -2.24 -5.51
C ILE A 210 3.96 -0.98 -6.19
N VAL A 211 3.09 -0.37 -6.98
CA VAL A 211 3.31 0.93 -7.62
C VAL A 211 2.72 1.98 -6.70
N THR A 212 3.57 2.80 -6.09
CA THR A 212 3.16 3.94 -5.26
C THR A 212 3.48 5.23 -5.99
N TRP A 213 2.61 6.20 -5.96
CA TRP A 213 2.86 7.49 -6.59
C TRP A 213 2.24 8.62 -5.79
N LYS A 214 2.78 9.82 -5.99
CA LYS A 214 2.28 11.04 -5.36
C LYS A 214 2.46 12.25 -6.26
N LEU A 215 1.59 13.24 -6.07
CA LEU A 215 1.75 14.57 -6.58
C LEU A 215 2.48 15.43 -5.53
N ASN A 216 3.50 16.17 -5.97
CA ASN A 216 4.31 17.03 -5.12
C ASN A 216 3.62 18.39 -4.95
N VAL A 217 2.61 18.39 -4.06
CA VAL A 217 1.85 19.56 -3.65
C VAL A 217 1.84 19.65 -2.12
N ASP A 218 1.83 20.87 -1.58
CA ASP A 218 1.73 21.11 -0.15
C ASP A 218 0.30 20.90 0.33
N GLY A 219 -0.02 19.67 0.72
CA GLY A 219 -1.34 19.28 1.20
C GLY A 219 -2.19 18.62 0.11
N ALA A 220 -3.50 18.83 0.19
CA ALA A 220 -4.43 18.28 -0.79
C ALA A 220 -4.34 19.06 -2.11
N THR A 221 -4.65 18.40 -3.23
CA THR A 221 -4.69 19.08 -4.55
C THR A 221 -5.78 20.15 -4.62
N GLY A 222 -6.73 20.13 -3.68
CA GLY A 222 -7.87 21.06 -3.61
C GLY A 222 -9.00 20.70 -4.57
N ALA A 223 -8.89 19.58 -5.28
CA ALA A 223 -9.92 19.09 -6.16
C ALA A 223 -11.01 18.33 -5.37
N ASP A 224 -12.28 18.53 -5.74
CA ASP A 224 -13.42 17.73 -5.28
C ASP A 224 -13.57 16.41 -6.07
N VAL A 225 -12.56 16.08 -6.87
CA VAL A 225 -12.47 14.88 -7.71
C VAL A 225 -11.19 14.11 -7.38
N SER A 226 -11.15 12.84 -7.76
CA SER A 226 -9.90 12.07 -7.76
C SER A 226 -9.15 12.23 -9.08
N HIS A 227 -7.82 12.07 -9.04
CA HIS A 227 -6.91 12.08 -10.18
C HIS A 227 -6.54 10.64 -10.58
N PRO A 228 -7.14 10.05 -11.64
CA PRO A 228 -6.75 8.73 -12.11
C PRO A 228 -5.31 8.73 -12.64
N ALA A 229 -4.66 7.57 -12.57
CA ALA A 229 -3.35 7.39 -13.18
C ALA A 229 -3.25 6.06 -13.93
N HIS A 230 -2.47 6.06 -15.00
CA HIS A 230 -2.28 4.90 -15.85
C HIS A 230 -0.82 4.75 -16.24
N ILE A 231 -0.38 3.49 -16.40
CA ILE A 231 0.82 3.16 -17.16
C ILE A 231 0.40 2.85 -18.60
N HIS A 232 1.01 3.57 -19.53
CA HIS A 232 0.83 3.41 -20.97
C HIS A 232 2.07 2.76 -21.60
N ASN A 233 1.90 2.12 -22.76
CA ASN A 233 3.02 1.58 -23.52
C ASN A 233 3.76 2.63 -24.35
N GLY A 234 5.08 2.47 -24.54
CA GLY A 234 5.92 3.36 -25.35
C GLY A 234 6.36 4.63 -24.61
N VAL A 235 6.61 5.70 -25.35
CA VAL A 235 7.17 6.97 -24.85
C VAL A 235 6.17 8.12 -24.93
N ILE A 236 6.29 9.09 -24.02
CA ILE A 236 5.51 10.33 -24.05
C ILE A 236 5.71 11.06 -25.38
N GLY A 237 4.61 11.58 -25.96
CA GLY A 237 4.63 12.31 -27.23
C GLY A 237 4.91 11.47 -28.48
N GLY A 238 5.11 10.16 -28.32
CA GLY A 238 5.22 9.20 -29.43
C GLY A 238 3.88 8.88 -30.08
N SER A 239 3.87 7.84 -30.92
CA SER A 239 2.61 7.24 -31.40
C SER A 239 1.91 6.60 -30.20
N GLY A 240 0.98 7.34 -29.58
CA GLY A 240 0.45 7.06 -28.24
C GLY A 240 0.11 5.60 -27.96
N GLY A 241 0.59 5.10 -26.83
CA GLY A 241 0.26 3.78 -26.33
C GLY A 241 -1.10 3.74 -25.64
N GLY A 242 -1.78 2.60 -25.77
CA GLY A 242 -2.93 2.28 -24.94
C GLY A 242 -2.57 2.19 -23.46
N ILE A 243 -3.59 2.15 -22.62
CA ILE A 243 -3.42 1.88 -21.19
C ILE A 243 -3.04 0.41 -21.03
N GLU A 244 -1.88 0.16 -20.44
CA GLU A 244 -1.41 -1.18 -20.08
C GLU A 244 -1.86 -1.54 -18.65
N ILE A 245 -1.76 -0.57 -17.72
CA ILE A 245 -2.11 -0.78 -16.31
C ILE A 245 -2.88 0.43 -15.80
N TYR A 246 -4.06 0.17 -15.23
CA TYR A 246 -4.79 1.13 -14.43
C TYR A 246 -4.22 1.15 -13.01
N LEU A 247 -3.82 2.34 -12.56
CA LEU A 247 -3.41 2.57 -11.18
C LEU A 247 -4.57 3.10 -10.36
N SER A 248 -4.46 2.98 -9.04
CA SER A 248 -5.41 3.62 -8.13
C SER A 248 -5.29 5.15 -8.24
N PRO A 249 -6.40 5.90 -8.31
CA PRO A 249 -6.42 7.36 -8.37
C PRO A 249 -5.90 8.01 -7.08
N VAL A 250 -5.43 9.25 -7.13
CA VAL A 250 -5.24 10.09 -5.93
C VAL A 250 -6.55 10.75 -5.57
N ASP A 251 -6.98 10.68 -4.31
CA ASP A 251 -8.11 11.48 -3.83
C ASP A 251 -7.67 12.95 -3.79
N GLY A 252 -8.43 13.84 -4.43
CA GLY A 252 -8.11 15.26 -4.46
C GLY A 252 -8.11 15.93 -3.08
N THR A 253 -8.78 15.32 -2.10
CA THR A 253 -8.89 15.75 -0.72
C THR A 253 -7.84 15.14 0.22
N ASP A 254 -7.10 14.11 -0.21
CA ASP A 254 -6.00 13.52 0.56
C ASP A 254 -4.84 14.51 0.67
N SER A 255 -4.51 14.91 1.89
CA SER A 255 -3.42 15.86 2.17
C SER A 255 -2.03 15.32 1.84
N ALA A 256 -1.89 14.01 1.67
CA ALA A 256 -0.66 13.39 1.22
C ALA A 256 -0.59 13.23 -0.31
N ALA A 257 -1.68 13.54 -1.03
CA ALA A 257 -1.81 13.51 -2.48
C ALA A 257 -1.17 12.26 -3.13
N ARG A 258 -1.40 11.08 -2.53
CA ARG A 258 -0.71 9.83 -2.89
C ARG A 258 -1.66 8.68 -3.13
N SER A 259 -1.25 7.75 -3.98
CA SER A 259 -2.00 6.53 -4.25
C SER A 259 -1.08 5.35 -4.51
N SER A 260 -1.62 4.16 -4.45
CA SER A 260 -0.87 2.94 -4.72
C SER A 260 -1.74 1.81 -5.26
N LYS A 261 -1.11 0.93 -6.03
CA LYS A 261 -1.74 -0.25 -6.64
C LYS A 261 -0.78 -1.43 -6.53
N LEU A 262 -1.26 -2.56 -6.03
CA LEU A 262 -0.55 -3.82 -6.15
C LEU A 262 -0.83 -4.37 -7.55
N VAL A 263 0.23 -4.56 -8.34
CA VAL A 263 0.11 -5.04 -9.72
C VAL A 263 0.67 -6.45 -9.81
N ASN A 264 -0.04 -7.32 -10.53
CA ASN A 264 0.39 -8.69 -10.78
C ASN A 264 1.44 -8.77 -11.89
N ARG A 265 2.55 -8.04 -11.69
CA ARG A 265 3.75 -8.08 -12.51
C ARG A 265 4.99 -8.05 -11.61
N SER A 266 5.99 -8.85 -11.97
CA SER A 266 7.28 -8.82 -11.29
C SER A 266 7.95 -7.46 -11.45
N TYR A 267 8.83 -7.14 -10.51
CA TYR A 267 9.58 -5.90 -10.49
C TYR A 267 10.45 -5.75 -11.75
N ASP A 268 11.15 -6.82 -12.14
CA ASP A 268 11.97 -6.85 -13.36
C ASP A 268 11.16 -6.58 -14.63
N ASN A 269 9.93 -7.12 -14.71
CA ASN A 269 9.07 -6.90 -15.86
C ASN A 269 8.61 -5.44 -15.96
N LEU A 270 8.34 -4.76 -14.84
CA LEU A 270 7.94 -3.35 -14.85
C LEU A 270 9.10 -2.40 -15.09
N THR A 271 10.27 -2.68 -14.49
CA THR A 271 11.48 -1.86 -14.69
C THR A 271 12.11 -2.05 -16.07
N SER A 272 11.80 -3.15 -16.76
CA SER A 272 12.19 -3.38 -18.16
C SER A 272 11.10 -2.98 -19.16
N PHE A 273 9.92 -2.53 -18.70
CA PHE A 273 8.82 -2.14 -19.57
C PHE A 273 9.11 -0.80 -20.24
N ASP A 274 8.93 -0.70 -21.55
CA ASP A 274 8.94 0.56 -22.30
C ASP A 274 7.57 1.23 -22.13
N GLY A 275 7.47 2.18 -21.19
CA GLY A 275 6.20 2.80 -20.85
C GLY A 275 6.32 4.18 -20.23
N TYR A 276 5.20 4.80 -19.96
CA TYR A 276 5.11 6.07 -19.24
C TYR A 276 3.89 6.11 -18.34
N VAL A 277 3.97 6.91 -17.28
CA VAL A 277 2.84 7.19 -16.39
C VAL A 277 2.20 8.50 -16.80
N ASN A 278 0.88 8.50 -16.85
CA ASN A 278 0.05 9.71 -16.87
C ASN A 278 -0.76 9.79 -15.57
N VAL A 279 -0.87 11.00 -15.02
CA VAL A 279 -1.85 11.36 -14.01
C VAL A 279 -2.82 12.35 -14.63
N HIS A 280 -4.11 12.09 -14.51
CA HIS A 280 -5.17 12.85 -15.17
C HIS A 280 -5.87 13.79 -14.20
N GLN A 281 -6.48 14.85 -14.72
CA GLN A 281 -7.24 15.82 -13.95
C GLN A 281 -8.40 15.15 -13.22
N SER A 282 -9.17 14.31 -13.91
CA SER A 282 -10.26 13.53 -13.33
C SER A 282 -10.70 12.41 -14.26
N ALA A 283 -11.49 11.46 -13.74
CA ALA A 283 -12.11 10.41 -14.53
C ALA A 283 -13.01 10.94 -15.67
N ALA A 284 -13.64 12.11 -15.50
CA ALA A 284 -14.42 12.77 -16.56
C ALA A 284 -13.56 13.57 -17.56
N LYS A 285 -12.29 13.82 -17.25
CA LYS A 285 -11.37 14.67 -18.02
C LYS A 285 -10.02 14.00 -18.23
N LEU A 286 -10.02 12.75 -18.69
CA LEU A 286 -8.79 11.97 -18.95
C LEU A 286 -7.88 12.63 -20.01
N GLY A 287 -8.40 13.49 -20.90
CA GLY A 287 -7.55 14.23 -21.84
C GLY A 287 -6.65 15.27 -21.18
N ASN A 288 -6.99 15.73 -19.97
CA ASN A 288 -6.22 16.73 -19.24
C ASN A 288 -5.23 16.00 -18.33
N VAL A 289 -4.00 15.84 -18.79
CA VAL A 289 -2.92 15.22 -18.00
C VAL A 289 -2.28 16.30 -17.13
N VAL A 290 -2.18 16.07 -15.82
CA VAL A 290 -1.59 17.00 -14.84
C VAL A 290 -0.13 16.67 -14.52
N ALA A 291 0.26 15.41 -14.65
CA ALA A 291 1.63 14.94 -14.46
C ALA A 291 1.94 13.78 -15.40
N GLN A 292 3.17 13.69 -15.91
CA GLN A 292 3.60 12.55 -16.73
C GLN A 292 5.10 12.29 -16.64
N GLY A 293 5.52 11.03 -16.83
CA GLY A 293 6.93 10.66 -16.86
C GLY A 293 7.17 9.28 -17.45
N ASN A 294 8.24 9.14 -18.22
CA ASN A 294 8.74 7.86 -18.73
C ASN A 294 9.19 6.95 -17.59
N ILE A 295 8.98 5.65 -17.73
CA ILE A 295 9.31 4.63 -16.72
C ILE A 295 9.99 3.42 -17.36
N GLY A 296 10.65 2.61 -16.55
CA GLY A 296 11.26 1.38 -17.00
C GLY A 296 12.34 1.63 -18.07
N ALA A 297 12.27 0.92 -19.20
CA ALA A 297 13.34 0.87 -20.21
C ALA A 297 13.63 2.23 -20.88
N ASN A 298 12.66 3.15 -20.91
CA ASN A 298 12.78 4.45 -21.57
C ASN A 298 12.95 5.64 -20.59
N ALA A 299 13.10 5.35 -19.30
CA ALA A 299 13.26 6.36 -18.25
C ALA A 299 14.61 7.11 -18.31
N SER A 300 15.55 6.63 -19.12
CA SER A 300 16.92 7.14 -19.27
C SER A 300 17.02 8.40 -20.13
N GLY A 301 16.15 9.39 -19.85
CA GLY A 301 16.15 10.70 -20.53
C GLY A 301 15.92 11.90 -19.61
N GLY A 302 15.94 11.72 -18.28
CA GLY A 302 15.61 12.77 -17.30
C GLY A 302 16.73 13.18 -16.34
N ASP A 303 17.96 12.67 -16.52
CA ASP A 303 19.13 13.18 -15.80
C ASP A 303 19.73 14.37 -16.56
N ASP A 304 19.21 15.58 -16.32
CA ASP A 304 19.99 16.78 -16.53
C ASP A 304 21.05 16.86 -15.43
N GLY A 305 22.26 16.42 -15.80
CA GLY A 305 23.45 16.45 -14.97
C GLY A 305 23.78 17.86 -14.49
N GLY A 306 23.71 18.05 -13.16
CA GLY A 306 24.38 19.13 -12.45
C GLY A 306 25.71 18.65 -11.87
N GLY A 307 26.68 18.28 -12.73
CA GLY A 307 27.99 17.83 -12.27
C GLY A 307 29.10 17.99 -13.31
N GLY A 308 29.94 19.02 -13.13
CA GLY A 308 31.33 18.96 -13.56
C GLY A 308 31.82 20.04 -14.52
N GLY A 309 32.06 21.24 -14.02
CA GLY A 309 33.02 22.19 -14.59
C GLY A 309 34.23 22.34 -13.67
N GLY A 310 35.14 21.36 -13.68
CA GLY A 310 36.42 21.45 -12.98
C GLY A 310 37.46 22.22 -13.81
N GLY A 311 38.22 23.10 -13.16
CA GLY A 311 39.36 23.80 -13.77
C GLY A 311 40.15 24.59 -12.75
N GLY A 312 41.06 23.91 -12.04
CA GLY A 312 42.02 24.53 -11.13
C GLY A 312 43.11 25.32 -11.87
N GLY A 313 43.64 26.33 -11.18
CA GLY A 313 44.84 27.06 -11.59
C GLY A 313 45.42 27.82 -10.39
N GLY A 314 46.40 27.21 -9.74
CA GLY A 314 47.24 27.86 -8.73
C GLY A 314 48.47 28.54 -9.35
N GLY A 315 48.99 29.54 -8.63
CA GLY A 315 50.20 30.33 -8.91
C GLY A 315 49.90 31.77 -8.50
N GLY A 316 50.53 32.38 -7.49
CA GLY A 316 51.95 32.43 -7.20
C GLY A 316 52.36 33.91 -7.30
N TYR A 317 52.96 34.42 -6.21
CA TYR A 317 53.36 35.81 -5.89
C TYR A 317 52.29 36.70 -5.27
#